data_AF-A0A0R1M9N8-F1
#
_entry.id   AF-A0A0R1M9N8-F1
#
_cell.length_a   1.000
_cell.length_b   1.000
_cell.length_c   1.000
_cell.angle_alpha   90.00
_cell.angle_beta   90.00
_cell.angle_gamma   90.00
#
_symmetry.space_group_name_H-M   'P 1'
#
loop_
_entity.id
_entity.type
_entity.pdbx_description
1 polymer ?
#
loop_
_entity_poly.entity_id
_entity_poly.type
_entity_poly.pdbx_seq_one_letter_code
_entity_poly.pdbx_strand_id
1 'polypeptide(L)' 'MSNKLDILHDYQAAVERITELDRVCEEISQRNRGRHLLDAYDEKKRRAEAERDRLEDILEAMAAAED' A
#
# COMPACT_ATOMS: atom_id res chain seq x y z
N MET A 1 -6.32 -23.37 -3.56
CA MET A 1 -5.72 -22.17 -4.20
C MET A 1 -6.58 -20.90 -4.06
N SER A 2 -7.63 -20.84 -3.23
CA SER A 2 -8.34 -19.56 -2.94
C SER A 2 -7.40 -18.56 -2.28
N ASN A 3 -6.69 -18.99 -1.22
CA ASN A 3 -5.86 -18.12 -0.38
C ASN A 3 -4.78 -17.33 -1.15
N LYS A 4 -4.11 -17.92 -2.15
CA LYS A 4 -3.05 -17.22 -2.92
C LYS A 4 -3.60 -16.12 -3.81
N LEU A 5 -4.75 -16.36 -4.45
CA LEU A 5 -5.43 -15.36 -5.29
C LEU A 5 -5.98 -14.22 -4.43
N ASP A 6 -6.52 -14.54 -3.25
CA ASP A 6 -7.01 -13.56 -2.28
C ASP A 6 -5.86 -12.64 -1.81
N ILE A 7 -4.70 -13.23 -1.46
CA ILE A 7 -3.49 -12.46 -1.06
C ILE A 7 -2.97 -11.58 -2.21
N LEU A 8 -2.97 -12.08 -3.45
CA LEU A 8 -2.57 -11.29 -4.62
C LEU A 8 -3.50 -10.09 -4.84
N HIS A 9 -4.81 -10.29 -4.66
CA HIS A 9 -5.79 -9.22 -4.76
C HIS A 9 -5.56 -8.16 -3.67
N ASP A 10 -5.35 -8.58 -2.42
CA ASP A 10 -5.08 -7.67 -1.31
C ASP A 10 -3.76 -6.91 -1.50
N TYR A 11 -2.74 -7.58 -2.03
CA TYR A 11 -1.47 -6.95 -2.40
C TYR A 11 -1.68 -5.87 -3.46
N GLN A 12 -2.41 -6.19 -4.54
CA GLN A 12 -2.73 -5.24 -5.61
C GLN A 12 -3.50 -4.04 -5.06
N ALA A 13 -4.48 -4.26 -4.19
CA ALA A 13 -5.25 -3.22 -3.54
C ALA A 13 -4.38 -2.31 -2.65
N ALA A 14 -3.40 -2.88 -1.94
CA ALA A 14 -2.43 -2.09 -1.16
C ALA A 14 -1.58 -1.19 -2.07
N VAL A 15 -1.09 -1.70 -3.20
CA VAL A 15 -0.31 -0.92 -4.18
C VAL A 15 -1.13 0.22 -4.77
N GLU A 16 -2.38 -0.04 -5.15
CA GLU A 16 -3.29 0.99 -5.66
C GLU A 16 -3.53 2.09 -4.63
N ARG A 17 -3.75 1.70 -3.36
CA ARG A 17 -3.95 2.64 -2.26
C ARG A 17 -2.71 3.49 -1.98
N ILE A 18 -1.51 2.93 -2.05
CA ILE A 18 -0.26 3.71 -1.92
C ILE A 18 -0.19 4.75 -3.04
N THR A 19 -0.48 4.35 -4.27
CA THR A 19 -0.47 5.24 -5.44
C THR A 19 -1.49 6.38 -5.31
N GLU A 20 -2.69 6.09 -4.81
CA GLU A 20 -3.71 7.11 -4.54
C GLU A 20 -3.24 8.09 -3.46
N LEU A 21 -2.69 7.59 -2.36
CA LEU A 21 -2.19 8.42 -1.26
C LEU A 21 -1.04 9.31 -1.70
N ASP A 22 -0.14 8.81 -2.56
CA ASP A 22 0.94 9.63 -3.13
C ASP A 22 0.40 10.80 -3.96
N ARG A 23 -0.59 10.55 -4.81
CA ARG A 23 -1.25 11.62 -5.60
C ARG A 23 -1.91 12.64 -4.69
N VAL A 24 -2.62 12.19 -3.64
CA VAL A 24 -3.26 13.09 -2.69
C VAL A 24 -2.24 13.93 -1.93
N CYS A 25 -1.13 13.34 -1.45
CA CYS A 25 -0.06 14.09 -0.80
C CYS A 25 0.57 15.12 -1.75
N GLU A 26 0.80 14.75 -3.01
CA GLU A 26 1.31 15.68 -4.03
C GLU A 26 0.35 16.86 -4.25
N GLU A 27 -0.94 16.58 -4.46
CA GLU A 27 -1.97 17.61 -4.66
C GLU A 27 -2.10 18.56 -3.44
N ILE A 28 -2.04 18.02 -2.22
CA ILE A 28 -2.04 18.82 -1.00
C ILE A 28 -0.76 19.65 -0.91
N SER A 29 0.41 19.09 -1.25
CA SER A 29 1.68 19.81 -1.17
C SER A 29 1.73 21.04 -2.08
N GLN A 30 1.04 20.98 -3.23
CA GLN A 30 0.90 22.07 -4.19
C GLN A 30 -0.08 23.16 -3.71
N ARG A 31 -0.87 22.91 -2.65
CA ARG A 31 -1.85 23.86 -2.10
C ARG A 31 -1.45 24.30 -0.70
N ASN A 32 -1.45 25.61 -0.44
CA ASN A 32 -1.20 26.12 0.92
C ASN A 32 -2.25 25.66 1.95
N ARG A 33 -3.48 25.40 1.50
CA ARG A 33 -4.56 24.91 2.34
C ARG A 33 -4.51 23.39 2.41
N GLY A 34 -4.45 22.84 3.63
CA GLY A 34 -4.46 21.39 3.87
C GLY A 34 -3.08 20.80 4.17
N ARG A 35 -2.01 21.60 4.19
CA ARG A 35 -0.66 21.13 4.54
C ARG A 35 -0.57 20.42 5.89
N HIS A 36 -1.43 20.80 6.85
CA HIS A 36 -1.57 20.14 8.15
C HIS A 36 -2.12 18.71 8.06
N LEU A 37 -2.67 18.30 6.92
CA LEU A 37 -3.15 16.94 6.66
C LEU A 37 -2.06 16.03 6.10
N LEU A 38 -0.94 16.56 5.58
CA LEU A 38 0.12 15.76 4.97
C LEU A 38 0.60 14.66 5.91
N ASP A 39 0.90 15.00 7.17
CA ASP A 39 1.36 14.02 8.17
C ASP A 39 0.35 12.88 8.35
N ALA A 40 -0.96 13.16 8.29
CA ALA A 40 -1.99 12.16 8.42
C ALA A 40 -2.13 11.27 7.18
N TYR A 41 -1.90 11.81 5.98
CA TYR A 41 -1.89 11.03 4.74
C TYR A 41 -0.60 10.23 4.57
N ASP A 42 0.55 10.79 4.96
CA ASP A 42 1.83 10.09 5.01
C ASP A 42 1.78 8.92 5.97
N GLU A 43 1.18 9.09 7.16
CA GLU A 43 0.98 7.97 8.09
C GLU A 43 0.06 6.88 7.51
N LYS A 44 -0.99 7.25 6.78
CA LYS A 44 -1.82 6.27 6.06
C LYS A 44 -1.02 5.54 4.97
N LYS A 45 -0.13 6.25 4.26
CA LYS A 45 0.73 5.68 3.23
C LYS A 45 1.68 4.66 3.84
N ARG A 46 2.38 5.01 4.93
CA ARG A 46 3.29 4.09 5.64
C ARG A 46 2.60 2.81 6.09
N ARG A 47 1.33 2.90 6.52
CA ARG A 47 0.55 1.71 6.88
C ARG A 47 0.22 0.84 5.68
N ALA A 48 -0.12 1.45 4.54
CA ALA A 48 -0.38 0.71 3.31
C ALA A 48 0.90 0.07 2.75
N GLU A 49 2.05 0.75 2.85
CA GLU A 49 3.37 0.19 2.52
C GLU A 49 3.71 -0.99 3.41
N ALA A 50 3.54 -0.86 4.73
CA ALA A 50 3.78 -1.95 5.66
C ALA A 50 2.87 -3.17 5.43
N GLU A 51 1.65 -2.95 4.95
CA GLU A 51 0.74 -4.04 4.56
C GLU A 51 1.20 -4.70 3.26
N ARG A 52 1.52 -3.91 2.22
CA ARG A 52 2.07 -4.40 0.96
C ARG A 52 3.31 -5.29 1.21
N ASP A 53 4.26 -4.81 2.01
CA ASP A 53 5.51 -5.52 2.30
C ASP A 53 5.25 -6.87 2.98
N ARG A 54 4.32 -6.92 3.94
CA ARG A 54 3.91 -8.19 4.57
C ARG A 54 3.28 -9.16 3.59
N LEU A 55 2.44 -8.68 2.69
CA LEU A 55 1.79 -9.51 1.67
C LEU A 55 2.80 -10.02 0.64
N GLU A 56 3.79 -9.21 0.28
CA GLU A 56 4.93 -9.62 -0.56
C GLU A 56 5.72 -10.75 0.09
N ASP A 57 6.12 -10.60 1.36
CA ASP A 57 6.83 -11.65 2.13
C ASP A 57 6.04 -12.98 2.15
N ILE A 58 4.71 -12.91 2.30
CA ILE A 58 3.85 -14.10 2.28
C ILE A 58 3.84 -14.74 0.89
N LEU A 59 3.69 -13.94 -0.16
CA LEU A 59 3.68 -14.45 -1.54
C LEU A 59 5.01 -15.10 -1.92
N GLU A 60 6.12 -14.51 -1.51
CA GLU A 60 7.46 -15.09 -1.70
C GLU A 60 7.60 -16.42 -0.96
N ALA A 61 7.18 -16.48 0.31
CA ALA A 61 7.21 -17.72 1.09
C ALA A 61 6.32 -18.81 0.47
N MET A 62 5.15 -18.45 -0.06
CA MET A 62 4.27 -19.41 -0.77
C MET A 62 4.91 -19.91 -2.06
N ALA A 63 5.57 -19.05 -2.83
CA ALA A 63 6.27 -19.45 -4.05
C ALA A 63 7.43 -20.41 -3.73
N ALA A 64 8.23 -20.11 -2.70
CA ALA A 64 9.33 -20.96 -2.27
C ALA A 64 8.89 -22.33 -1.73
N ALA A 65 7.65 -22.46 -1.25
CA ALA A 65 7.09 -23.73 -0.79
C ALA A 65 6.42 -24.55 -1.90
N GLU A 66 6.16 -23.94 -3.07
CA GLU A 66 5.61 -24.60 -4.25
C GLU A 66 6.70 -25.20 -5.16
N ASP A 67 7.93 -24.68 -5.09
CA ASP A 67 9.15 -25.24 -5.70
C ASP A 67 9.70 -26.47 -4.94
#